data_AF-A0A4P8R636-F1
#
_entry.id   AF-A0A4P8R636-F1
#
_cell.length_a   1.000
_cell.length_b   1.000
_cell.length_c   1.000
_cell.angle_alpha   90.00
_cell.angle_beta   90.00
_cell.angle_gamma   90.00
#
_symmetry.space_group_name_H-M   'P 1'
#
loop_
_entity.id
_entity.type
_entity.pdbx_description
1 polymer ?
#
loop_
_entity_poly.entity_id
_entity_poly.type
_entity_poly.pdbx_seq_one_letter_code
_entity_poly.pdbx_strand_id
1 'polypeptide(L)'
;MLQAASLGHLAATDAPPVPASDNPVMQVLTWIATHFIGLFQASGEAFVGLVTGILPTLIVLLTLMYAITTWVGEARMTRAVQFSARFAITRYTLMPILAVILLTNPMCYSFGVYLPERQKPAFYDSAVSFVHPVTTFFPHANGGELFVWAGISAGVLQAAPEKYPVLAILYFLTGIVVIFFRGFITEFITRFLIRRQGLTEVFDGYDREFADARAARLAKKAA
;
A
#
# COMPACT_ATOMS: atom_id res chain seq x y z
N MET A 1 -15.55 -8.61 -33.51
CA MET A 1 -15.60 -7.28 -34.16
C MET A 1 -16.85 -6.57 -33.70
N LEU A 2 -16.78 -5.83 -32.58
CA LEU A 2 -17.83 -4.92 -32.15
C LEU A 2 -17.25 -3.49 -32.20
N GLN A 3 -17.66 -2.77 -33.23
CA GLN A 3 -17.82 -1.32 -33.34
C GLN A 3 -17.05 -0.44 -32.33
N ALA A 4 -15.76 -0.24 -32.58
CA ALA A 4 -14.97 0.87 -32.05
C ALA A 4 -15.20 2.17 -32.85
N ALA A 5 -16.46 2.49 -33.16
CA ALA A 5 -16.84 3.60 -34.01
C ALA A 5 -17.95 4.43 -33.36
N SER A 6 -17.58 5.30 -32.41
CA SER A 6 -18.36 6.52 -32.07
C SER A 6 -17.70 7.46 -31.04
N LEU A 7 -16.62 7.05 -30.36
CA LEU A 7 -15.99 7.90 -29.32
C LEU A 7 -14.94 8.90 -29.84
N GLY A 8 -14.56 8.83 -31.12
CA GLY A 8 -13.55 9.72 -31.70
C GLY A 8 -13.95 11.20 -31.82
N HIS A 9 -15.25 11.53 -31.69
CA HIS A 9 -15.74 12.92 -31.83
C HIS A 9 -15.84 13.71 -30.51
N LEU A 10 -15.60 13.06 -29.36
CA LEU A 10 -15.67 13.71 -28.03
C LEU A 10 -14.30 14.12 -27.48
N ALA A 11 -13.21 13.73 -28.14
CA ALA A 11 -11.90 14.29 -27.86
C ALA A 11 -11.86 15.68 -28.50
N ALA A 12 -12.11 16.71 -27.71
CA ALA A 12 -11.83 18.10 -28.10
C ALA A 12 -10.31 18.22 -28.33
N THR A 13 -9.87 18.02 -29.58
CA THR A 13 -8.46 18.04 -29.95
C THR A 13 -7.86 19.43 -29.97
N ASP A 14 -8.66 20.48 -29.93
CA ASP A 14 -8.17 21.84 -30.00
C ASP A 14 -8.90 22.69 -28.97
N ALA A 15 -8.15 23.31 -28.06
CA ALA A 15 -8.69 24.38 -27.24
C ALA A 15 -9.31 25.44 -28.17
N PRO A 16 -10.50 26.00 -27.86
CA PRO A 16 -11.09 27.03 -28.69
C PRO A 16 -10.06 28.17 -28.86
N PRO A 17 -9.81 28.62 -30.10
CA PRO A 17 -8.78 29.62 -30.35
C PRO A 17 -9.12 30.87 -29.56
N VAL A 18 -8.25 31.22 -28.60
CA VAL A 18 -8.49 32.42 -27.79
C VAL A 18 -8.12 33.63 -28.64
N PRO A 19 -9.05 34.57 -28.89
CA PRO A 19 -8.77 35.71 -29.74
C PRO A 19 -7.65 36.56 -29.14
N ALA A 20 -6.61 36.84 -29.93
CA ALA A 20 -5.57 37.78 -29.55
C ALA A 20 -6.20 39.17 -29.36
N SER A 21 -6.20 39.67 -28.13
CA SER A 21 -6.68 41.01 -27.80
C SER A 21 -5.51 41.93 -27.46
N ASP A 22 -5.55 43.17 -27.93
CA ASP A 22 -4.54 44.19 -27.58
C ASP A 22 -4.68 44.74 -26.15
N ASN A 23 -5.70 44.32 -25.41
CA ASN A 23 -5.95 44.75 -24.02
C ASN A 23 -5.15 43.85 -23.02
N PRO A 24 -4.31 44.44 -22.15
CA PRO A 24 -3.45 43.67 -21.23
C PRO A 24 -4.25 42.80 -20.24
N VAL A 25 -5.45 43.21 -19.84
CA VAL A 25 -6.31 42.42 -18.94
C VAL A 25 -6.84 41.18 -19.66
N MET A 26 -7.26 41.34 -20.92
CA MET A 26 -7.77 40.22 -21.72
C MET A 26 -6.67 39.24 -22.11
N GLN A 27 -5.41 39.68 -22.28
CA GLN A 27 -4.27 38.78 -22.49
C GLN A 27 -3.99 37.92 -21.26
N VAL A 28 -4.02 38.50 -20.05
CA VAL A 28 -3.85 37.75 -18.80
C VAL A 28 -4.97 36.74 -18.61
N LEU A 29 -6.23 37.14 -18.82
CA LEU A 29 -7.38 36.23 -18.72
C LEU A 29 -7.31 35.10 -19.76
N THR A 30 -6.89 35.42 -20.99
CA THR A 30 -6.64 34.45 -22.07
C THR A 30 -5.54 33.46 -21.72
N TRP A 31 -4.42 33.94 -21.18
CA TRP A 31 -3.31 33.11 -20.74
C TRP A 31 -3.75 32.16 -19.64
N ILE A 32 -4.46 32.67 -18.61
CA ILE A 32 -4.99 31.86 -17.51
C ILE A 32 -5.96 30.80 -18.05
N ALA A 33 -6.92 31.18 -18.90
CA ALA A 33 -7.89 30.24 -19.46
C ALA A 33 -7.23 29.14 -20.30
N THR A 34 -6.24 29.50 -21.11
CA THR A 34 -5.49 28.55 -21.96
C THR A 34 -4.71 27.55 -21.10
N HIS A 35 -3.99 28.02 -20.09
CA HIS A 35 -3.21 27.15 -19.20
C HIS A 35 -4.12 26.34 -18.26
N PHE A 36 -5.26 26.89 -17.86
CA PHE A 36 -6.27 26.17 -17.09
C PHE A 36 -6.81 24.99 -17.90
N ILE A 37 -7.28 25.21 -19.13
CA ILE A 37 -7.73 24.11 -20.00
C ILE A 37 -6.59 23.14 -20.33
N GLY A 38 -5.39 23.63 -20.60
CA GLY A 38 -4.21 22.79 -20.85
C GLY A 38 -3.88 21.87 -19.66
N LEU A 39 -4.04 22.33 -18.42
CA LEU A 39 -3.88 21.51 -17.23
C LEU A 39 -4.91 20.38 -17.16
N PHE A 40 -6.18 20.63 -17.51
CA PHE A 40 -7.21 19.60 -17.56
C PHE A 40 -6.98 18.59 -18.69
N GLN A 41 -6.52 19.05 -19.86
CA GLN A 41 -6.14 18.16 -20.97
C GLN A 41 -4.99 17.23 -20.56
N ALA A 42 -3.90 17.78 -19.99
CA ALA A 42 -2.77 16.99 -19.49
C ALA A 42 -3.19 16.00 -18.38
N SER A 43 -4.11 16.41 -17.49
CA SER A 43 -4.69 15.52 -16.47
C SER A 43 -5.51 14.39 -17.09
N GLY A 44 -6.25 14.69 -18.16
CA GLY A 44 -7.00 13.70 -18.94
C GLY A 44 -6.09 12.69 -19.63
N GLU A 45 -5.01 13.14 -20.25
CA GLU A 45 -3.99 12.27 -20.85
C GLU A 45 -3.34 11.35 -19.81
N ALA A 46 -2.97 11.89 -18.64
CA ALA A 46 -2.43 11.10 -17.54
C ALA A 46 -3.44 10.04 -17.05
N PHE A 47 -4.73 10.38 -16.94
CA PHE A 47 -5.78 9.43 -16.56
C PHE A 47 -5.96 8.33 -17.60
N VAL A 48 -6.02 8.67 -18.89
CA VAL A 48 -6.10 7.66 -19.97
C VAL A 48 -4.86 6.76 -19.97
N GLY A 49 -3.67 7.31 -19.72
CA GLY A 49 -2.44 6.54 -19.56
C GLY A 49 -2.51 5.56 -18.38
N LEU A 50 -3.13 5.95 -17.26
CA LEU A 50 -3.35 5.07 -16.12
C LEU A 50 -4.35 3.93 -16.45
N VAL A 51 -5.46 4.26 -17.13
CA VAL A 51 -6.52 3.33 -17.55
C VAL A 51 -6.06 2.32 -18.60
N THR A 52 -5.21 2.75 -19.53
CA THR A 52 -4.65 1.88 -20.58
C THR A 52 -3.34 1.20 -20.17
N GLY A 53 -2.66 1.75 -19.16
CA GLY A 53 -1.38 1.26 -18.65
C GLY A 53 -1.53 0.26 -17.51
N ILE A 54 -1.29 0.71 -16.28
CA ILE A 54 -1.15 -0.20 -15.13
C ILE A 54 -2.50 -0.74 -14.61
N LEU A 55 -3.61 0.02 -14.71
CA LEU A 55 -4.89 -0.36 -14.11
C LEU A 55 -5.40 -1.75 -14.52
N PRO A 56 -5.39 -2.14 -15.81
CA PRO A 56 -5.79 -3.50 -16.21
C PRO A 56 -4.95 -4.58 -15.52
N THR A 57 -3.64 -4.36 -15.40
CA THR A 57 -2.72 -5.28 -14.71
C THR A 57 -3.07 -5.40 -13.23
N LEU A 58 -3.39 -4.28 -12.56
CA LEU A 58 -3.81 -4.30 -11.16
C LEU A 58 -5.12 -5.05 -10.95
N ILE A 59 -6.10 -4.86 -11.84
CA ILE A 59 -7.39 -5.56 -11.75
C ILE A 59 -7.16 -7.07 -11.88
N VAL A 60 -6.38 -7.52 -12.85
CA VAL A 60 -6.05 -8.94 -13.02
C VAL A 60 -5.31 -9.49 -11.80
N LEU A 61 -4.33 -8.74 -11.26
CA LEU A 61 -3.59 -9.15 -10.07
C LEU A 61 -4.50 -9.21 -8.83
N LEU A 62 -5.37 -8.23 -8.63
CA LEU A 62 -6.37 -8.24 -7.57
C LEU A 62 -7.26 -9.48 -7.69
N THR A 63 -7.80 -9.76 -8.89
CA THR A 63 -8.63 -10.95 -9.13
C THR A 63 -7.87 -12.24 -8.84
N LEU A 64 -6.60 -12.35 -9.27
CA LEU A 64 -5.75 -13.50 -8.95
C LEU A 64 -5.56 -13.66 -7.44
N MET A 65 -5.30 -12.56 -6.74
CA MET A 65 -5.07 -12.61 -5.30
C MET A 65 -6.33 -12.97 -4.52
N TYR A 66 -7.49 -12.46 -4.95
CA TYR A 66 -8.79 -12.90 -4.43
C TYR A 66 -9.04 -14.38 -4.71
N ALA A 67 -8.73 -14.88 -5.91
CA ALA A 67 -8.86 -16.30 -6.22
C ALA A 67 -7.97 -17.18 -5.31
N ILE A 68 -6.73 -16.77 -5.07
CA ILE A 68 -5.81 -17.48 -4.16
C ILE A 68 -6.35 -17.50 -2.74
N THR A 69 -6.82 -16.36 -2.21
CA THR A 69 -7.35 -16.29 -0.84
C THR A 69 -8.64 -17.12 -0.69
N THR A 70 -9.51 -17.12 -1.69
CA THR A 70 -10.71 -17.98 -1.72
C THR A 70 -10.36 -19.47 -1.80
N TRP A 71 -9.41 -19.86 -2.65
CA TRP A 71 -9.01 -21.28 -2.80
C TRP A 71 -8.29 -21.82 -1.55
N VAL A 72 -7.38 -21.05 -0.96
CA VAL A 72 -6.73 -21.43 0.30
C VAL A 72 -7.74 -21.41 1.46
N GLY A 73 -8.69 -20.47 1.42
CA GLY A 73 -9.70 -20.23 2.43
C GLY A 73 -9.23 -19.27 3.51
N GLU A 74 -10.10 -18.31 3.86
CA GLU A 74 -9.82 -17.24 4.82
C GLU A 74 -9.36 -17.76 6.19
N ALA A 75 -9.95 -18.86 6.66
CA ALA A 75 -9.60 -19.45 7.95
C ALA A 75 -8.18 -20.03 7.97
N ARG A 76 -7.72 -20.61 6.86
CA ARG A 76 -6.34 -21.12 6.75
C ARG A 76 -5.37 -19.97 6.66
N MET A 77 -5.73 -18.94 5.91
CA MET A 77 -4.86 -17.79 5.70
C MET A 77 -4.70 -16.95 6.98
N THR A 78 -5.80 -16.71 7.69
CA THR A 78 -5.79 -16.09 9.01
C THR A 78 -4.93 -16.88 9.99
N ARG A 79 -5.00 -18.22 9.95
CA ARG A 79 -4.17 -19.08 10.80
C ARG A 79 -2.68 -18.99 10.46
N ALA A 80 -2.33 -18.84 9.18
CA ALA A 80 -0.94 -18.64 8.75
C ALA A 80 -0.37 -17.32 9.32
N VAL A 81 -1.15 -16.24 9.27
CA VAL A 81 -0.74 -14.94 9.84
C VAL A 81 -0.67 -15.00 11.37
N GLN A 82 -1.60 -15.68 12.04
CA GLN A 82 -1.52 -15.92 13.49
C GLN A 82 -0.29 -16.76 13.87
N PHE A 83 0.10 -17.72 13.03
CA PHE A 83 1.27 -18.55 13.27
C PHE A 83 2.57 -17.75 13.15
N SER A 84 2.66 -16.83 12.18
CA SER A 84 3.83 -15.95 12.03
C SER A 84 3.98 -14.94 13.17
N ALA A 85 2.95 -14.71 13.99
CA ALA A 85 3.03 -13.87 15.20
C ALA A 85 3.82 -14.49 16.36
N ARG A 86 4.18 -15.79 16.29
CA ARG A 86 4.75 -16.56 17.41
C ARG A 86 6.14 -16.09 17.85
N PHE A 87 7.05 -15.88 16.91
CA PHE A 87 8.42 -15.47 17.19
C PHE A 87 8.63 -14.00 16.85
N ALA A 88 9.47 -13.28 17.60
CA ALA A 88 9.72 -11.86 17.36
C ALA A 88 10.20 -11.60 15.91
N ILE A 89 11.10 -12.45 15.40
CA ILE A 89 11.60 -12.38 14.03
C ILE A 89 10.46 -12.49 13.02
N THR A 90 9.64 -13.54 13.12
CA THR A 90 8.54 -13.79 12.17
C THR A 90 7.41 -12.77 12.34
N ARG A 91 7.21 -12.23 13.54
CA ARG A 91 6.19 -11.22 13.84
C ARG A 91 6.47 -9.88 13.16
N TYR A 92 7.74 -9.51 12.99
CA TYR A 92 8.11 -8.22 12.40
C TYR A 92 8.59 -8.33 10.95
N THR A 93 8.63 -9.53 10.40
CA THR A 93 8.96 -9.76 8.98
C THR A 93 7.83 -10.49 8.28
N LEU A 94 7.67 -11.78 8.54
CA LEU A 94 6.73 -12.64 7.85
C LEU A 94 5.27 -12.23 8.07
N MET A 95 4.89 -11.84 9.29
CA MET A 95 3.52 -11.44 9.61
C MET A 95 3.10 -10.17 8.84
N PRO A 96 3.88 -9.06 8.82
CA PRO A 96 3.62 -7.90 7.97
C PRO A 96 3.54 -8.23 6.48
N ILE A 97 4.49 -9.03 5.96
CA ILE A 97 4.53 -9.39 4.54
C ILE A 97 3.25 -10.12 4.14
N LEU A 98 2.86 -11.14 4.91
CA LEU A 98 1.63 -11.87 4.67
C LEU A 98 0.41 -10.94 4.82
N ALA A 99 0.33 -10.18 5.90
CA ALA A 99 -0.79 -9.26 6.15
C ALA A 99 -1.03 -8.29 4.99
N VAL A 100 0.04 -7.68 4.48
CA VAL A 100 -0.03 -6.67 3.42
C VAL A 100 -0.39 -7.28 2.06
N ILE A 101 0.22 -8.41 1.67
CA ILE A 101 -0.07 -9.05 0.38
C ILE A 101 -1.52 -9.54 0.31
N LEU A 102 -2.10 -9.92 1.45
CA LEU A 102 -3.40 -10.57 1.52
C LEU A 102 -4.57 -9.65 1.76
N LEU A 103 -4.45 -8.76 2.74
CA LEU A 103 -5.53 -7.84 3.10
C LEU A 103 -5.34 -6.46 2.49
N THR A 104 -4.14 -6.14 1.99
CA THR A 104 -3.80 -4.81 1.45
C THR A 104 -3.92 -3.69 2.50
N ASN A 105 -3.45 -2.49 2.15
CA ASN A 105 -3.63 -1.29 2.97
C ASN A 105 -5.07 -0.76 2.81
N PRO A 106 -5.82 -0.40 3.88
CA PRO A 106 -5.47 -0.41 5.32
C PRO A 106 -5.86 -1.68 6.09
N MET A 107 -6.50 -2.65 5.44
CA MET A 107 -7.06 -3.81 6.15
C MET A 107 -6.01 -4.71 6.79
N CYS A 108 -4.76 -4.71 6.29
CA CYS A 108 -3.64 -5.46 6.86
C CYS A 108 -3.39 -5.15 8.34
N TYR A 109 -3.69 -3.94 8.82
CA TYR A 109 -3.50 -3.56 10.23
C TYR A 109 -4.44 -4.31 11.18
N SER A 110 -5.57 -4.84 10.68
CA SER A 110 -6.52 -5.62 11.49
C SER A 110 -5.91 -6.90 12.06
N PHE A 111 -4.86 -7.46 11.44
CA PHE A 111 -4.13 -8.61 11.98
C PHE A 111 -3.43 -8.30 13.31
N GLY A 112 -3.26 -7.03 13.68
CA GLY A 112 -2.78 -6.61 15.00
C GLY A 112 -3.66 -7.10 16.16
N VAL A 113 -4.93 -7.45 15.91
CA VAL A 113 -5.82 -8.05 16.92
C VAL A 113 -5.30 -9.39 17.46
N TYR A 114 -4.41 -10.05 16.72
CA TYR A 114 -3.79 -11.33 17.13
C TYR A 114 -2.49 -11.16 17.90
N LEU A 115 -2.15 -9.93 18.29
CA LEU A 115 -0.97 -9.60 19.08
C LEU A 115 -1.36 -9.03 20.45
N PRO A 116 -0.57 -9.33 21.50
CA PRO A 116 -0.58 -8.60 22.76
C PRO A 116 -0.44 -7.09 22.54
N GLU A 117 -1.02 -6.30 23.43
CA GLU A 117 -1.10 -4.84 23.30
C GLU A 117 0.27 -4.20 23.14
N ARG A 118 1.27 -4.68 23.89
CA ARG A 118 2.67 -4.19 23.83
C ARG A 118 3.33 -4.34 22.46
N GLN A 119 2.84 -5.24 21.63
CA GLN A 119 3.45 -5.63 20.35
C GLN A 119 2.73 -5.02 19.15
N LYS A 120 1.52 -4.49 19.33
CA LYS A 120 0.73 -3.86 18.26
C LYS A 120 1.43 -2.64 17.63
N PRO A 121 2.07 -1.73 18.39
CA PRO A 121 2.78 -0.60 17.77
C PRO A 121 3.91 -1.04 16.84
N ALA A 122 4.70 -2.03 17.26
CA ALA A 122 5.79 -2.58 16.46
C ALA A 122 5.32 -3.32 15.20
N PHE A 123 4.20 -4.04 15.29
CA PHE A 123 3.58 -4.65 14.12
C PHE A 123 3.02 -3.60 13.16
N TYR A 124 2.31 -2.59 13.67
CA TYR A 124 1.82 -1.49 12.87
C TYR A 124 2.95 -0.80 12.12
N ASP A 125 4.04 -0.47 12.83
CA ASP A 125 5.22 0.16 12.26
C ASP A 125 5.88 -0.70 11.16
N SER A 126 5.97 -2.01 11.39
CA SER A 126 6.49 -2.94 10.39
C SER A 126 5.56 -3.05 9.16
N ALA A 127 4.25 -3.11 9.37
CA ALA A 127 3.27 -3.22 8.29
C ALA A 127 3.19 -1.94 7.45
N VAL A 128 3.08 -0.77 8.09
CA VAL A 128 3.02 0.52 7.38
C VAL A 128 4.33 0.80 6.62
N SER A 129 5.46 0.33 7.13
CA SER A 129 6.73 0.44 6.40
C SER A 129 6.79 -0.50 5.19
N PHE A 130 6.14 -1.67 5.26
CA PHE A 130 6.15 -2.64 4.17
C PHE A 130 5.18 -2.32 3.04
N VAL A 131 4.12 -1.54 3.28
CA VAL A 131 3.17 -1.16 2.22
C VAL A 131 3.80 -0.31 1.11
N HIS A 132 5.02 0.19 1.30
CA HIS A 132 5.78 0.89 0.27
C HIS A 132 6.58 -0.06 -0.64
N PRO A 133 7.59 -0.82 -0.15
CA PRO A 133 8.42 -1.68 -0.98
C PRO A 133 7.66 -2.83 -1.67
N VAL A 134 6.50 -3.23 -1.13
CA VAL A 134 5.67 -4.32 -1.66
C VAL A 134 5.13 -4.04 -3.07
N THR A 135 4.95 -2.77 -3.44
CA THR A 135 4.29 -2.38 -4.69
C THR A 135 5.10 -2.70 -5.95
N THR A 136 6.41 -2.92 -5.79
CA THR A 136 7.31 -3.38 -6.86
C THR A 136 6.86 -4.69 -7.50
N PHE A 137 6.36 -5.62 -6.70
CA PHE A 137 5.92 -6.96 -7.13
C PHE A 137 4.42 -7.15 -6.96
N PHE A 138 3.83 -6.51 -5.95
CA PHE A 138 2.44 -6.65 -5.55
C PHE A 138 1.78 -5.27 -5.46
N PRO A 139 1.63 -4.57 -6.60
CA PRO A 139 1.07 -3.23 -6.64
C PRO A 139 -0.39 -3.15 -6.15
N HIS A 140 -1.11 -4.27 -6.13
CA HIS A 140 -2.46 -4.35 -5.56
C HIS A 140 -2.48 -4.14 -4.04
N ALA A 141 -1.35 -4.38 -3.35
CA ALA A 141 -1.28 -4.34 -1.90
C ALA A 141 -1.35 -2.92 -1.32
N ASN A 142 -0.97 -1.90 -2.10
CA ASN A 142 -1.07 -0.51 -1.69
C ASN A 142 -1.24 0.43 -2.89
N GLY A 143 -2.50 0.66 -3.27
CA GLY A 143 -2.82 1.57 -4.37
C GLY A 143 -2.31 3.00 -4.16
N GLY A 144 -2.20 3.46 -2.91
CA GLY A 144 -1.75 4.82 -2.58
C GLY A 144 -0.28 5.08 -2.85
N GLU A 145 0.58 4.06 -2.85
CA GLU A 145 2.02 4.22 -3.11
C GLU A 145 2.36 4.09 -4.60
N LEU A 146 1.44 3.59 -5.43
CA LEU A 146 1.69 3.34 -6.86
C LEU A 146 2.17 4.56 -7.61
N PHE A 147 1.67 5.75 -7.29
CA PHE A 147 2.11 6.98 -7.95
C PHE A 147 3.55 7.34 -7.57
N VAL A 148 3.98 7.01 -6.35
CA VAL A 148 5.35 7.23 -5.89
C VAL A 148 6.29 6.25 -6.58
N TRP A 149 5.98 4.95 -6.56
CA TRP A 149 6.78 3.94 -7.26
C TRP A 149 6.83 4.17 -8.78
N ALA A 150 5.70 4.47 -9.40
CA ALA A 150 5.64 4.77 -10.83
C ALA A 150 6.48 6.00 -11.19
N GLY A 151 6.43 7.07 -10.38
CA GLY A 151 7.25 8.26 -10.58
C GLY A 151 8.75 7.96 -10.51
N ILE A 152 9.19 7.25 -9.47
CA ILE A 152 10.61 6.89 -9.30
C ILE A 152 11.08 5.96 -10.42
N SER A 153 10.30 4.92 -10.69
CA SER A 153 10.68 3.87 -11.63
C SER A 153 10.63 4.35 -13.09
N ALA A 154 9.76 5.30 -13.44
CA ALA A 154 9.76 5.93 -14.76
C ALA A 154 11.06 6.71 -15.04
N GLY A 155 11.60 7.43 -14.05
CA GLY A 155 12.88 8.12 -14.18
C GLY A 155 14.04 7.15 -14.42
N VAL A 156 14.06 6.02 -13.70
CA VAL A 156 15.07 4.97 -13.93
C VAL A 156 14.88 4.31 -15.29
N LEU A 157 13.64 4.06 -15.71
CA LEU A 157 13.36 3.45 -17.01
C LEU A 157 13.80 4.34 -18.17
N GLN A 158 13.73 5.67 -18.02
CA GLN A 158 14.23 6.61 -19.03
C GLN A 158 15.76 6.71 -19.04
N ALA A 159 16.40 6.72 -17.88
CA ALA A 159 17.85 6.95 -17.77
C ALA A 159 18.71 5.68 -17.91
N ALA A 160 18.21 4.55 -17.41
CA ALA A 160 18.93 3.27 -17.35
C ALA A 160 17.93 2.10 -17.28
N PRO A 161 17.25 1.76 -18.39
CA PRO A 161 16.20 0.72 -18.42
C PRO A 161 16.67 -0.64 -17.88
N GLU A 162 17.93 -1.00 -18.11
CA GLU A 162 18.55 -2.24 -17.66
C GLU A 162 18.64 -2.35 -16.12
N LYS A 163 18.59 -1.21 -15.41
CA LYS A 163 18.63 -1.16 -13.95
C LYS A 163 17.27 -1.26 -13.28
N TYR A 164 16.17 -1.17 -14.05
CA TYR A 164 14.82 -1.26 -13.50
C TYR A 164 14.58 -2.54 -12.66
N PRO A 165 14.96 -3.76 -13.12
CA PRO A 165 14.74 -4.97 -12.34
C PRO A 165 15.57 -4.97 -11.04
N VAL A 166 16.79 -4.44 -11.09
CA VAL A 166 17.67 -4.32 -9.93
C VAL A 166 17.07 -3.37 -8.89
N LEU A 167 16.52 -2.23 -9.33
CA LEU A 167 15.82 -1.30 -8.45
C LEU A 167 14.63 -1.97 -7.76
N ALA A 168 13.78 -2.67 -8.52
CA ALA A 168 12.61 -3.35 -7.96
C ALA A 168 12.99 -4.39 -6.89
N ILE A 169 14.00 -5.23 -7.18
CA ILE A 169 14.50 -6.23 -6.24
C ILE A 169 15.09 -5.57 -5.00
N LEU A 170 15.97 -4.58 -5.17
CA LEU A 170 16.61 -3.91 -4.04
C LEU A 170 15.61 -3.14 -3.18
N TYR A 171 14.62 -2.48 -3.77
CA TYR A 171 13.60 -1.76 -3.03
C TYR A 171 12.77 -2.75 -2.18
N PHE A 172 12.37 -3.89 -2.74
CA PHE A 172 11.66 -4.94 -2.01
C PHE A 172 12.50 -5.56 -0.88
N LEU A 173 13.73 -5.98 -1.16
CA LEU A 173 14.61 -6.62 -0.19
C LEU A 173 15.03 -5.66 0.93
N THR A 174 15.37 -4.41 0.58
CA THR A 174 15.66 -3.37 1.56
C THR A 174 14.45 -3.14 2.45
N GLY A 175 13.25 -3.13 1.87
CA GLY A 175 11.99 -3.11 2.60
C GLY A 175 11.91 -4.18 3.70
N ILE A 176 12.18 -5.44 3.35
CA ILE A 176 12.17 -6.57 4.30
C ILE A 176 13.17 -6.36 5.44
N VAL A 177 14.38 -5.89 5.12
CA VAL A 177 15.41 -5.60 6.13
C VAL A 177 14.98 -4.45 7.04
N VAL A 178 14.42 -3.38 6.47
CA VAL A 178 13.97 -2.20 7.22
C VAL A 178 12.84 -2.58 8.17
N ILE A 179 11.82 -3.33 7.72
CA ILE A 179 10.69 -3.69 8.59
C ILE A 179 11.11 -4.57 9.76
N PHE A 180 12.10 -5.45 9.54
CA PHE A 180 12.69 -6.24 10.61
C PHE A 180 13.25 -5.34 11.70
N PHE A 181 14.18 -4.44 11.33
CA PHE A 181 14.79 -3.54 12.31
C PHE A 181 13.78 -2.62 12.97
N ARG A 182 12.86 -2.05 12.20
CA ARG A 182 11.79 -1.18 12.70
C ARG A 182 10.92 -1.88 13.73
N GLY A 183 10.46 -3.10 13.48
CA GLY A 183 9.67 -3.85 14.46
C GLY A 183 10.40 -4.09 15.78
N PHE A 184 11.67 -4.50 15.73
CA PHE A 184 12.47 -4.71 16.95
C PHE A 184 12.74 -3.41 17.72
N ILE A 185 13.14 -2.36 17.01
CA ILE A 185 13.44 -1.05 17.59
C ILE A 185 12.17 -0.45 18.20
N THR A 186 11.06 -0.51 17.48
CA THR A 186 9.78 0.02 17.95
C THR A 186 9.26 -0.76 19.16
N GLU A 187 9.38 -2.09 19.18
CA GLU A 187 9.02 -2.86 20.38
C GLU A 187 9.88 -2.46 21.59
N PHE A 188 11.18 -2.26 21.38
CA PHE A 188 12.08 -1.77 22.44
C PHE A 188 11.68 -0.39 22.95
N ILE A 189 11.41 0.56 22.05
CA ILE A 189 10.97 1.92 22.39
C ILE A 189 9.62 1.87 23.12
N THR A 190 8.66 1.08 22.66
CA THR A 190 7.35 0.92 23.30
C THR A 190 7.52 0.43 24.74
N ARG A 191 8.32 -0.62 24.96
CA ARG A 191 8.60 -1.14 26.31
C ARG A 191 9.28 -0.11 27.21
N PHE A 192 10.21 0.66 26.65
CA PHE A 192 10.88 1.74 27.38
C PHE A 192 9.90 2.85 27.80
N LEU A 193 9.04 3.28 26.89
CA LEU A 193 8.05 4.33 27.16
C LEU A 193 6.99 3.90 28.19
N ILE A 194 6.51 2.65 28.11
CA ILE A 194 5.56 2.10 29.10
C ILE A 194 6.14 2.18 30.51
N ARG A 195 7.40 1.78 30.68
CA ARG A 195 8.08 1.85 31.99
C ARG A 195 8.28 3.29 32.45
N ARG A 196 8.71 4.17 31.53
CA ARG A 196 8.96 5.59 31.83
C ARG A 196 7.68 6.32 32.25
N GLN A 197 6.53 5.93 31.70
CA GLN A 197 5.23 6.53 32.01
C GLN A 197 4.51 5.86 33.19
N GLY A 198 5.10 4.84 33.83
CA GLY A 198 4.48 4.12 34.94
C GLY A 198 3.26 3.28 34.53
N LEU A 199 3.10 2.96 33.23
CA LEU A 199 1.95 2.21 32.70
C LEU A 199 2.14 0.69 32.73
N THR A 200 3.20 0.19 33.40
CA THR A 200 3.56 -1.23 33.39
C THR A 200 2.41 -2.13 33.84
N GLU A 201 1.76 -1.81 34.97
CA GLU A 201 0.65 -2.60 35.52
C GLU A 201 -0.57 -2.63 34.60
N VAL A 202 -0.87 -1.51 33.94
CA VAL A 202 -1.97 -1.39 32.97
C VAL A 202 -1.74 -2.33 31.79
N PHE A 203 -0.53 -2.29 31.21
CA PHE A 203 -0.19 -3.17 30.10
C PHE A 203 -0.04 -4.64 30.53
N ASP A 204 0.37 -4.92 31.77
CA ASP A 204 0.34 -6.29 32.31
C ASP A 204 -1.10 -6.79 32.49
N GLY A 205 -2.06 -5.90 32.75
CA GLY A 205 -3.50 -6.19 32.69
C GLY A 205 -3.94 -6.62 31.29
N TYR A 206 -3.64 -5.82 30.28
CA TYR A 206 -3.98 -6.15 28.89
C TYR A 206 -3.35 -7.45 28.40
N ASP A 207 -2.10 -7.71 28.76
CA ASP A 207 -1.41 -8.94 28.39
C ASP A 207 -2.05 -10.18 29.04
N ARG A 208 -2.54 -10.06 30.28
CA ARG A 208 -3.31 -11.12 30.97
C ARG A 208 -4.65 -11.37 30.29
N GLU A 209 -5.44 -10.33 30.05
CA GLU A 209 -6.73 -10.44 29.36
C GLU A 209 -6.57 -11.07 27.97
N PHE A 210 -5.52 -10.70 27.24
CA PHE A 210 -5.21 -11.29 25.94
C PHE A 210 -4.84 -12.78 26.06
N ALA A 211 -4.04 -13.15 27.06
CA ALA A 211 -3.67 -14.54 27.31
C ALA A 211 -4.89 -15.40 27.66
N ASP A 212 -5.78 -14.89 28.51
CA ASP A 212 -7.02 -15.55 28.93
C ASP A 212 -7.98 -15.72 27.75
N ALA A 213 -8.19 -14.67 26.96
CA ALA A 213 -9.00 -14.73 25.75
C ALA A 213 -8.45 -15.75 24.74
N ARG A 214 -7.13 -15.81 24.59
CA ARG A 214 -6.46 -16.80 23.73
C ARG A 214 -6.64 -18.22 24.27
N ALA A 215 -6.52 -18.43 25.58
CA ALA A 215 -6.73 -19.72 26.22
C ALA A 215 -8.17 -20.21 26.07
N ALA A 216 -9.16 -19.35 26.31
CA ALA A 216 -10.59 -19.65 26.12
C ALA A 216 -10.89 -20.05 24.67
N ARG A 217 -10.29 -19.35 23.70
CA ARG A 217 -10.46 -19.65 22.27
C ARG A 217 -9.83 -20.99 21.86
N LEU A 218 -8.72 -21.39 22.50
CA LEU A 218 -8.11 -22.70 22.30
C LEU A 218 -8.94 -23.82 22.94
N ALA A 219 -9.46 -23.61 24.15
CA ALA A 219 -10.33 -24.57 24.83
C ALA A 219 -11.60 -24.87 24.03
N LYS A 220 -12.27 -23.83 23.51
CA LYS A 220 -13.46 -23.98 22.64
C LYS A 220 -13.19 -24.76 21.35
N LYS A 221 -11.94 -24.79 20.89
CA LYS A 221 -11.55 -25.51 19.66
C LYS A 221 -11.17 -26.97 19.93
N ALA A 222 -10.91 -27.33 21.19
CA ALA A 222 -10.56 -28.68 21.62
C ALA A 222 -11.77 -29.50 22.10
N ALA A 223 -12.88 -28.82 22.45
CA ALA A 223 -14.19 -29.41 22.67
C ALA A 223 -14.94 -29.58 21.34
#